data_AF-A0A9P6L937-F1
#
_entry.id   AF-A0A9P6L937-F1
#
_cell.length_a   1.000
_cell.length_b   1.000
_cell.length_c   1.000
_cell.angle_alpha   90.00
_cell.angle_beta   90.00
_cell.angle_gamma   90.00
#
_symmetry.space_group_name_H-M   'P 1'
#
loop_
_entity.id
_entity.type
_entity.pdbx_description
1 polymer ?
#
loop_
_entity_poly.entity_id
_entity_poly.type
_entity_poly.pdbx_seq_one_letter_code
_entity_poly.pdbx_strand_id
1 'polypeptide(L)'
;MSSNNTSVAERDFGYRPNSALAIVAAVVYGTVASALLFRVIRSRAWWGLCLPIGSNFVALGFGLRFLLKYSPNSVAIFAIEELFIICAPATFLAFNYITYGRLISYVGAEHSIINPGKVARIFVISDVFTFLLQAGGSAIRTSAKTAKTGQTIVLVGLAAQAISYSFFSVLLIKSHLSIKSSGTPPMGKSYITLIWVLYFSSAFIFIRCIYRVVEFAQGNGGYLLTHEIFLYLMDTLPLILAITVYVPFWPAKYLEPHRKESLEMNGVLHA
;
A
#
# COMPACT_ATOMS: atom_id res chain seq x y z
N MET A 1 -42.46 -5.03 -16.77
CA MET A 1 -41.43 -3.98 -16.81
C MET A 1 -41.28 -3.41 -15.40
N SER A 2 -40.39 -3.97 -14.58
CA SER A 2 -40.20 -3.56 -13.17
C SER A 2 -38.81 -2.97 -12.96
N SER A 3 -38.80 -1.70 -12.54
CA SER A 3 -37.78 -1.01 -11.75
C SER A 3 -36.30 -1.08 -12.18
N ASN A 4 -35.93 -0.20 -13.12
CA ASN A 4 -34.54 0.15 -13.43
C ASN A 4 -34.00 1.28 -12.52
N ASN A 5 -34.39 1.29 -11.24
CA ASN A 5 -34.07 2.33 -10.25
C ASN A 5 -33.00 1.87 -9.23
N THR A 6 -31.98 1.14 -9.68
CA THR A 6 -30.81 0.87 -8.84
C THR A 6 -29.90 2.10 -8.86
N SER A 7 -29.58 2.63 -7.69
CA SER A 7 -28.62 3.73 -7.58
C SER A 7 -27.25 3.31 -8.15
N VAL A 8 -26.44 4.26 -8.64
CA VAL A 8 -25.09 3.95 -9.15
C VAL A 8 -24.28 3.16 -8.11
N ALA A 9 -24.40 3.55 -6.84
CA ALA A 9 -23.81 2.82 -5.72
C ALA A 9 -24.34 1.39 -5.57
N GLU A 10 -25.66 1.14 -5.62
CA GLU A 10 -26.21 -0.22 -5.53
C GLU A 10 -25.86 -1.08 -6.77
N ARG A 11 -25.70 -0.45 -7.93
CA ARG A 11 -25.33 -1.13 -9.19
C ARG A 11 -23.84 -1.51 -9.24
N ASP A 12 -22.95 -0.68 -8.70
CA ASP A 12 -21.50 -0.94 -8.71
C ASP A 12 -21.00 -1.66 -7.45
N PHE A 13 -21.62 -1.46 -6.27
CA PHE A 13 -21.28 -2.20 -5.06
C PHE A 13 -22.07 -3.50 -4.88
N GLY A 14 -23.29 -3.60 -5.42
CA GLY A 14 -24.17 -4.77 -5.21
C GLY A 14 -24.80 -4.88 -3.81
N TYR A 15 -24.52 -3.92 -2.90
CA TYR A 15 -25.09 -3.83 -1.55
C TYR A 15 -25.23 -2.37 -1.11
N ARG A 16 -26.03 -2.13 -0.05
CA ARG A 16 -26.08 -0.84 0.64
C ARG A 16 -24.89 -0.70 1.60
N PRO A 17 -23.97 0.27 1.42
CA PRO A 17 -22.78 0.41 2.25
C PRO A 17 -23.12 0.64 3.72
N ASN A 18 -22.50 -0.11 4.63
CA ASN A 18 -22.68 0.11 6.07
C ASN A 18 -21.93 1.37 6.51
N SER A 19 -22.70 2.40 6.83
CA SER A 19 -22.18 3.72 7.25
C SER A 19 -21.31 3.65 8.51
N ALA A 20 -21.62 2.73 9.43
CA ALA A 20 -20.87 2.60 10.69
C ALA A 20 -19.46 2.04 10.43
N LEU A 21 -19.33 1.02 9.57
CA LEU A 21 -18.04 0.43 9.24
C LEU A 21 -17.14 1.43 8.48
N ALA A 22 -17.73 2.23 7.59
CA ALA A 22 -16.99 3.25 6.86
C ALA A 22 -16.42 4.33 7.81
N ILE A 23 -17.23 4.83 8.76
CA ILE A 23 -16.77 5.80 9.76
C ILE A 23 -15.67 5.20 10.64
N VAL A 24 -15.83 3.97 11.12
CA VAL A 24 -14.83 3.30 11.95
C VAL A 24 -13.51 3.16 11.18
N ALA A 25 -13.55 2.70 9.93
CA ALA A 25 -12.35 2.59 9.11
C ALA A 25 -11.71 3.97 8.87
N ALA A 26 -12.49 5.01 8.56
CA ALA A 26 -11.99 6.36 8.37
C ALA A 26 -11.27 6.89 9.63
N VAL A 27 -11.85 6.70 10.82
CA VAL A 27 -11.25 7.12 12.09
C VAL A 27 -9.98 6.33 12.41
N VAL A 28 -9.99 5.02 12.21
CA VAL A 28 -8.82 4.16 12.46
C VAL A 28 -7.66 4.56 11.55
N TYR A 29 -7.90 4.68 10.23
CA TYR A 29 -6.88 5.11 9.28
C TYR A 29 -6.41 6.54 9.53
N GLY A 30 -7.31 7.46 9.88
CA GLY A 30 -6.95 8.84 10.21
C GLY A 30 -6.09 8.93 11.48
N THR A 31 -6.35 8.08 12.48
CA THR A 31 -5.54 7.99 13.70
C THR A 31 -4.14 7.46 13.39
N VAL A 32 -4.05 6.38 12.62
CA VAL A 32 -2.76 5.81 12.20
C VAL A 32 -1.99 6.78 11.30
N ALA A 33 -2.67 7.46 10.37
CA ALA A 33 -2.07 8.49 9.52
C ALA A 33 -1.44 9.60 10.36
N SER A 34 -2.14 10.07 11.39
CA SER A 34 -1.67 11.11 12.31
C SER A 34 -0.46 10.64 13.14
N ALA A 35 -0.48 9.40 13.64
CA ALA A 35 0.65 8.81 14.35
C ALA A 35 1.89 8.66 13.45
N LEU A 36 1.70 8.21 12.20
CA LEU A 36 2.78 8.08 11.21
C LEU A 36 3.33 9.45 10.79
N LEU A 37 2.46 10.45 10.60
CA LEU A 37 2.86 11.82 10.28
C LEU A 37 3.69 12.42 11.43
N PHE A 38 3.26 12.23 12.68
CA PHE A 38 4.01 12.63 13.85
C PHE A 38 5.40 11.99 13.89
N ARG A 39 5.51 10.68 13.57
CA ARG A 39 6.81 9.99 13.46
C ARG A 39 7.69 10.58 12.37
N VAL A 40 7.15 10.86 11.18
CA VAL A 40 7.88 11.50 10.07
C VAL A 40 8.43 12.86 10.50
N ILE A 41 7.60 13.71 11.08
CA ILE A 41 7.99 15.07 11.52
C ILE A 41 9.03 14.99 12.63
N ARG A 42 8.80 14.15 13.65
CA ARG A 42 9.69 14.02 14.82
C ARG A 42 11.08 13.48 14.50
N SER A 43 11.19 12.62 13.48
CA SER A 43 12.45 12.04 13.00
C SER A 43 13.02 12.76 11.77
N ARG A 44 12.34 13.80 11.26
CA ARG A 44 12.67 14.49 9.99
C ARG A 44 12.89 13.51 8.81
N ALA A 45 12.21 12.38 8.83
CA ALA A 45 12.33 11.32 7.84
C ALA A 45 11.35 11.55 6.68
N TRP A 46 11.51 12.64 5.93
CA TRP A 46 10.60 13.06 4.85
C TRP A 46 10.40 12.02 3.75
N TRP A 47 11.36 11.12 3.55
CA TRP A 47 11.23 9.98 2.64
C TRP A 47 10.11 9.01 3.05
N GLY A 48 9.65 9.06 4.31
CA GLY A 48 8.56 8.25 4.83
C GLY A 48 7.16 8.87 4.68
N LEU A 49 7.03 10.03 4.02
CA LEU A 49 5.74 10.71 3.82
C LEU A 49 4.70 9.88 3.05
N CYS A 50 5.13 8.90 2.26
CA CYS A 50 4.22 8.02 1.52
C CYS A 50 3.23 7.29 2.43
N LEU A 51 3.64 6.87 3.63
CA LEU A 51 2.77 6.18 4.59
C LEU A 51 1.60 7.05 5.09
N PRO A 52 1.82 8.23 5.69
CA PRO A 52 0.72 9.08 6.14
C PRO A 52 -0.14 9.60 4.97
N ILE A 53 0.45 9.84 3.79
CA ILE A 53 -0.31 10.23 2.60
C ILE A 53 -1.28 9.10 2.18
N GLY A 54 -0.78 7.88 2.04
CA GLY A 54 -1.61 6.72 1.70
C GLY A 54 -2.68 6.44 2.73
N SER A 55 -2.35 6.56 4.01
CA SER A 55 -3.28 6.33 5.11
C SER A 55 -4.41 7.37 5.10
N ASN A 56 -4.08 8.63 4.78
CA ASN A 56 -5.08 9.68 4.58
C ASN A 56 -5.94 9.43 3.34
N PHE A 57 -5.41 8.90 2.25
CA PHE A 57 -6.22 8.51 1.10
C PHE A 57 -7.26 7.46 1.50
N VAL A 58 -6.89 6.44 2.27
CA VAL A 58 -7.88 5.47 2.77
C VAL A 58 -8.92 6.13 3.67
N ALA A 59 -8.49 6.99 4.61
CA ALA A 59 -9.41 7.69 5.50
C ALA A 59 -10.41 8.58 4.75
N LEU A 60 -9.93 9.32 3.76
CA LEU A 60 -10.76 10.17 2.89
C LEU A 60 -11.69 9.33 2.01
N GLY A 61 -11.20 8.22 1.44
CA GLY A 61 -12.03 7.29 0.67
C GLY A 61 -13.22 6.78 1.49
N PHE A 62 -12.98 6.26 2.69
CA PHE A 62 -14.05 5.83 3.58
C PHE A 62 -14.95 7.00 4.07
N GLY A 63 -14.40 8.20 4.22
CA GLY A 63 -15.19 9.40 4.49
C GLY A 63 -16.14 9.78 3.34
N LEU A 64 -15.67 9.70 2.09
CA LEU A 64 -16.50 9.91 0.89
C LEU A 64 -17.55 8.81 0.74
N ARG A 65 -17.21 7.57 1.12
CA ARG A 65 -18.15 6.45 1.15
C ARG A 65 -19.35 6.71 2.06
N PHE A 66 -19.13 7.42 3.18
CA PHE A 66 -20.22 7.87 4.03
C PHE A 66 -21.10 8.92 3.33
N LEU A 67 -20.53 9.84 2.55
CA LEU A 67 -21.28 10.86 1.81
C LEU A 67 -22.15 10.28 0.68
N LEU A 68 -21.76 9.14 0.09
CA LEU A 68 -22.60 8.43 -0.88
C LEU A 68 -23.96 8.01 -0.32
N LYS A 69 -24.11 7.88 1.01
CA LYS A 69 -25.42 7.65 1.64
C LYS A 69 -26.42 8.76 1.31
N TYR A 70 -25.96 10.01 1.29
CA TYR A 70 -26.81 11.18 1.06
C TYR A 70 -26.94 11.51 -0.43
N SER A 71 -25.93 11.15 -1.23
CA SER A 71 -25.87 11.42 -2.67
C SER A 71 -25.54 10.16 -3.48
N PRO A 72 -26.41 9.13 -3.48
CA PRO A 72 -26.10 7.80 -4.02
C PRO A 72 -25.97 7.74 -5.56
N ASN A 73 -26.41 8.80 -6.25
CA ASN A 73 -26.32 8.92 -7.72
C ASN A 73 -25.13 9.78 -8.18
N SER A 74 -24.28 10.25 -7.26
CA SER A 74 -23.12 11.08 -7.62
C SER A 74 -21.96 10.23 -8.11
N VAL A 75 -21.82 10.12 -9.44
CA VAL A 75 -20.68 9.46 -10.10
C VAL A 75 -19.36 10.09 -9.69
N ALA A 76 -19.33 11.40 -9.45
CA ALA A 76 -18.13 12.12 -9.04
C ALA A 76 -17.63 11.67 -7.64
N ILE A 77 -18.53 11.55 -6.66
CA ILE A 77 -18.14 11.10 -5.31
C ILE A 77 -17.63 9.66 -5.36
N PHE A 78 -18.33 8.79 -6.10
CA PHE A 78 -17.92 7.40 -6.28
C PHE A 78 -16.54 7.28 -6.94
N ALA A 79 -16.30 8.03 -8.02
CA ALA A 79 -15.01 8.00 -8.71
C ALA A 79 -13.85 8.50 -7.82
N ILE A 80 -14.08 9.56 -7.03
CA ILE A 80 -13.05 10.10 -6.12
C ILE A 80 -12.78 9.13 -4.96
N GLU A 81 -13.83 8.54 -4.38
CA GLU A 81 -13.69 7.49 -3.36
C GLU A 81 -12.81 6.33 -3.88
N GLU A 82 -13.18 5.77 -5.03
CA GLU A 82 -12.50 4.61 -5.60
C GLU A 82 -11.03 4.95 -5.94
N LEU A 83 -10.77 6.15 -6.47
CA LEU A 83 -9.42 6.64 -6.74
C LEU A 83 -8.56 6.68 -5.48
N PHE A 84 -9.08 7.23 -4.38
CA PHE A 84 -8.34 7.30 -3.12
C PHE A 84 -8.03 5.91 -2.55
N ILE A 85 -8.99 4.98 -2.58
CA ILE A 85 -8.81 3.61 -2.09
C ILE A 85 -7.79 2.84 -2.96
N ILE A 86 -7.83 3.01 -4.28
CA ILE A 86 -6.91 2.36 -5.22
C ILE A 86 -5.50 2.97 -5.15
N CYS A 87 -5.36 4.25 -4.80
CA CYS A 87 -4.06 4.91 -4.69
C CYS A 87 -3.25 4.49 -3.45
N ALA A 88 -3.94 4.25 -2.33
CA ALA A 88 -3.32 3.87 -1.05
C ALA A 88 -2.28 2.72 -1.13
N PRO A 89 -2.54 1.54 -1.74
CA PRO A 89 -1.54 0.47 -1.83
C PRO A 89 -0.22 0.92 -2.45
N ALA A 90 -0.27 1.67 -3.55
CA ALA A 90 0.93 2.09 -4.27
C ALA A 90 1.85 2.91 -3.36
N THR A 91 1.28 3.73 -2.48
CA THR A 91 2.07 4.51 -1.51
C THR A 91 2.69 3.66 -0.40
N PHE A 92 2.02 2.59 0.04
CA PHE A 92 2.55 1.67 1.04
C PHE A 92 3.63 0.76 0.46
N LEU A 93 3.44 0.31 -0.78
CA LEU A 93 4.44 -0.40 -1.57
C LEU A 93 5.70 0.46 -1.76
N ALA A 94 5.53 1.71 -2.18
CA ALA A 94 6.62 2.68 -2.31
C ALA A 94 7.43 2.80 -1.02
N PHE A 95 6.75 2.87 0.14
CA PHE A 95 7.43 2.92 1.43
C PHE A 95 8.25 1.65 1.73
N ASN A 96 7.72 0.47 1.45
CA ASN A 96 8.46 -0.79 1.60
C ASN A 96 9.70 -0.82 0.69
N TYR A 97 9.60 -0.34 -0.55
CA TYR A 97 10.75 -0.28 -1.46
C TYR A 97 11.82 0.71 -1.00
N ILE A 98 11.44 1.88 -0.51
CA ILE A 98 12.37 2.87 0.04
C ILE A 98 13.05 2.32 1.30
N THR A 99 12.28 1.68 2.18
CA THR A 99 12.79 1.08 3.42
C THR A 99 13.75 -0.07 3.12
N TYR A 100 13.43 -0.94 2.16
CA TYR A 100 14.34 -1.96 1.65
C TYR A 100 15.61 -1.33 1.07
N GLY A 101 15.49 -0.30 0.22
CA GLY A 101 16.64 0.35 -0.38
C GLY A 101 17.60 0.90 0.69
N ARG A 102 17.05 1.53 1.73
CA ARG A 102 17.83 2.03 2.87
C ARG A 102 18.45 0.91 3.71
N LEU A 103 17.71 -0.18 3.93
CA LEU A 103 18.23 -1.37 4.61
C LEU A 103 19.46 -1.92 3.88
N ILE A 104 19.37 -2.11 2.56
CA ILE A 104 20.51 -2.59 1.77
C ILE A 104 21.67 -1.60 1.77
N SER A 105 21.39 -0.29 1.69
CA SER A 105 22.44 0.73 1.86
C SER A 105 23.10 0.70 3.23
N TYR A 106 22.40 0.21 4.26
CA TYR A 106 22.94 0.04 5.62
C TYR A 106 23.75 -1.24 5.78
N VAL A 107 23.29 -2.37 5.22
CA VAL A 107 23.99 -3.66 5.36
C VAL A 107 25.12 -3.89 4.36
N GLY A 108 25.09 -3.22 3.21
CA GLY A 108 26.04 -3.42 2.11
C GLY A 108 25.33 -3.72 0.79
N ALA A 109 25.75 -3.04 -0.28
CA ALA A 109 25.13 -3.19 -1.60
C ALA A 109 25.37 -4.58 -2.22
N GLU A 110 26.41 -5.30 -1.78
CA GLU A 110 26.71 -6.68 -2.19
C GLU A 110 25.58 -7.68 -1.88
N HIS A 111 24.72 -7.36 -0.93
CA HIS A 111 23.60 -8.23 -0.55
C HIS A 111 22.37 -8.08 -1.44
N SER A 112 22.38 -7.20 -2.44
CA SER A 112 21.24 -7.04 -3.37
C SER A 112 21.67 -7.21 -4.82
N ILE A 113 20.90 -7.98 -5.57
CA ILE A 113 21.11 -8.20 -7.01
C ILE A 113 20.97 -6.89 -7.79
N ILE A 114 20.06 -6.03 -7.34
CA ILE A 114 19.76 -4.75 -7.97
C ILE A 114 20.19 -3.64 -7.03
N ASN A 115 20.80 -2.59 -7.59
CA ASN A 115 21.19 -1.43 -6.82
C ASN A 115 19.97 -0.83 -6.07
N PRO A 116 20.07 -0.58 -4.75
CA PRO A 116 18.98 -0.09 -3.90
C PRO A 116 18.23 1.12 -4.46
N GLY A 117 18.94 2.07 -5.05
CA GLY A 117 18.34 3.28 -5.62
C GLY A 117 17.52 3.01 -6.90
N LYS A 118 17.85 1.94 -7.63
CA LYS A 118 17.12 1.53 -8.84
C LYS A 118 15.88 0.70 -8.50
N VAL A 119 15.95 -0.15 -7.46
CA VAL A 119 14.81 -0.95 -6.97
C VAL A 119 13.62 -0.05 -6.69
N ALA A 120 13.77 0.95 -5.81
CA ALA A 120 12.67 1.83 -5.46
C ALA A 120 12.08 2.55 -6.69
N ARG A 121 12.91 3.02 -7.62
CA ARG A 121 12.42 3.71 -8.83
C ARG A 121 11.64 2.78 -9.75
N ILE A 122 12.17 1.59 -10.05
CA ILE A 122 11.55 0.62 -10.98
C ILE A 122 10.18 0.19 -10.45
N PHE A 123 10.11 -0.20 -9.17
CA PHE A 123 8.86 -0.70 -8.61
C PHE A 123 7.83 0.43 -8.37
N VAL A 124 8.26 1.65 -8.02
CA VAL A 124 7.33 2.79 -7.95
C VAL A 124 6.76 3.14 -9.33
N ILE A 125 7.58 3.13 -10.39
CA ILE A 125 7.07 3.38 -11.76
C ILE A 125 6.09 2.28 -12.17
N SER A 126 6.38 1.01 -11.86
CA SER A 126 5.45 -0.10 -12.07
C SER A 126 4.12 0.12 -11.34
N ASP A 127 4.17 0.58 -10.09
CA ASP A 127 2.96 0.83 -9.29
C ASP A 127 2.16 2.02 -9.81
N VAL A 128 2.81 3.09 -10.27
CA VAL A 128 2.14 4.21 -10.95
C VAL A 128 1.43 3.73 -12.21
N PHE A 129 2.09 2.90 -13.03
CA PHE A 129 1.48 2.35 -14.24
C PHE A 129 0.26 1.46 -13.91
N THR A 130 0.40 0.56 -12.93
CA THR A 130 -0.71 -0.31 -12.51
C THR A 130 -1.86 0.46 -11.87
N PHE A 131 -1.58 1.54 -11.14
CA PHE A 131 -2.56 2.47 -10.62
C PHE A 131 -3.35 3.16 -11.74
N LEU A 132 -2.67 3.62 -12.80
CA LEU A 132 -3.34 4.24 -13.94
C LEU A 132 -4.27 3.27 -14.68
N LEU A 133 -3.87 2.00 -14.81
CA LEU A 133 -4.75 0.96 -15.34
C LEU A 133 -5.99 0.77 -14.47
N GLN A 134 -5.82 0.69 -13.15
CA GLN A 134 -6.95 0.52 -12.23
C GLN A 134 -7.89 1.73 -12.23
N ALA A 135 -7.34 2.95 -12.16
CA ALA A 135 -8.13 4.18 -12.20
C ALA A 135 -8.87 4.35 -13.54
N GLY A 136 -8.17 4.14 -14.66
CA GLY A 136 -8.77 4.23 -16.00
C GLY A 136 -9.81 3.13 -16.26
N GLY A 137 -9.52 1.89 -15.87
CA GLY A 137 -10.44 0.77 -15.98
C GLY A 137 -11.71 0.99 -15.14
N SER A 138 -11.57 1.54 -13.93
CA SER A 138 -12.70 1.87 -13.05
C SER A 138 -13.57 2.98 -13.63
N ALA A 139 -12.96 4.03 -14.19
CA ALA A 139 -13.70 5.09 -14.88
C ALA A 139 -14.50 4.57 -16.08
N ILE A 140 -13.90 3.71 -16.90
CA ILE A 140 -14.55 3.10 -18.08
C ILE A 140 -15.65 2.11 -17.68
N ARG A 141 -15.55 1.51 -16.49
CA ARG A 141 -16.52 0.53 -15.97
C ARG A 141 -17.88 1.14 -15.66
N THR A 142 -17.96 2.44 -15.40
CA THR A 142 -19.21 3.16 -15.04
C THR A 142 -20.29 3.14 -16.14
N SER A 143 -19.91 2.86 -17.40
CA SER A 143 -20.83 2.73 -18.53
C SER A 143 -21.18 1.27 -18.81
N ALA A 144 -22.47 0.97 -18.94
CA ALA A 144 -22.96 -0.39 -19.18
C ALA A 144 -22.38 -1.06 -20.45
N LYS A 145 -22.09 -0.27 -21.49
CA LYS A 145 -21.51 -0.77 -22.76
C LYS A 145 -20.06 -1.20 -22.59
N THR A 146 -19.31 -0.54 -21.69
CA THR A 146 -17.86 -0.74 -21.51
C THR A 146 -17.51 -1.37 -20.16
N ALA A 147 -18.51 -1.75 -19.36
CA ALA A 147 -18.35 -2.34 -18.03
C ALA A 147 -17.38 -3.53 -18.01
N LYS A 148 -17.57 -4.49 -18.92
CA LYS A 148 -16.71 -5.68 -19.03
C LYS A 148 -15.27 -5.33 -19.40
N THR A 149 -15.09 -4.40 -20.33
CA THR A 149 -13.76 -3.91 -20.73
C THR A 149 -13.06 -3.20 -19.58
N GLY A 150 -13.78 -2.32 -18.88
CA GLY A 150 -13.27 -1.62 -17.70
C GLY A 150 -12.83 -2.60 -16.61
N GLN A 151 -13.68 -3.59 -16.29
CA GLN A 151 -13.33 -4.64 -15.32
C GLN A 151 -12.06 -5.41 -15.72
N THR A 152 -11.91 -5.81 -16.98
CA THR A 152 -10.70 -6.48 -17.47
C THR A 152 -9.47 -5.60 -17.31
N ILE A 153 -9.55 -4.30 -17.60
CA ILE A 153 -8.43 -3.37 -17.45
C ILE A 153 -8.01 -3.26 -15.97
N VAL A 154 -8.98 -3.17 -15.05
CA VAL A 154 -8.69 -3.16 -13.60
C VAL A 154 -8.01 -4.46 -13.16
N LEU A 155 -8.53 -5.60 -13.62
CA LEU A 155 -7.94 -6.92 -13.31
C LEU A 155 -6.51 -7.05 -13.82
N VAL A 156 -6.21 -6.55 -15.03
CA VAL A 156 -4.84 -6.51 -15.56
C VAL A 156 -3.93 -5.65 -14.68
N GLY A 157 -4.41 -4.48 -14.24
CA GLY A 157 -3.66 -3.62 -13.31
C GLY A 157 -3.35 -4.33 -11.98
N LEU A 158 -4.34 -4.98 -11.38
CA LEU A 158 -4.19 -5.73 -10.13
C LEU A 158 -3.23 -6.92 -10.28
N ALA A 159 -3.35 -7.68 -11.37
CA ALA A 159 -2.47 -8.81 -11.64
C ALA A 159 -1.02 -8.36 -11.87
N ALA A 160 -0.81 -7.30 -12.66
CA ALA A 160 0.51 -6.72 -12.89
C ALA A 160 1.14 -6.19 -11.59
N GLN A 161 0.35 -5.55 -10.73
CA GLN A 161 0.80 -5.09 -9.41
C GLN A 161 1.20 -6.28 -8.51
N ALA A 162 0.40 -7.34 -8.47
CA ALA A 162 0.70 -8.54 -7.70
C ALA A 162 1.99 -9.25 -8.17
N ILE A 163 2.19 -9.35 -9.49
CA ILE A 163 3.41 -9.92 -10.10
C ILE A 163 4.62 -9.05 -9.74
N SER A 164 4.52 -7.73 -9.95
CA SER A 164 5.59 -6.78 -9.62
C SER A 164 5.99 -6.88 -8.13
N TYR A 165 5.01 -6.96 -7.24
CA TYR A 165 5.27 -7.10 -5.82
C TYR A 165 5.81 -8.48 -5.41
N SER A 166 5.44 -9.53 -6.14
CA SER A 166 6.05 -10.87 -5.99
C SER A 166 7.55 -10.83 -6.28
N PHE A 167 7.95 -10.15 -7.36
CA PHE A 167 9.37 -9.95 -7.67
C PHE A 167 10.11 -9.20 -6.57
N PHE A 168 9.53 -8.13 -6.03
CA PHE A 168 10.12 -7.44 -4.88
C PHE A 168 10.26 -8.34 -3.65
N SER A 169 9.25 -9.16 -3.36
CA SER A 169 9.27 -10.11 -2.23
C SER A 169 10.40 -11.14 -2.37
N VAL A 170 10.63 -11.65 -3.59
CA VAL A 170 11.76 -12.54 -3.89
C VAL A 170 13.10 -11.81 -3.69
N LEU A 171 13.22 -10.55 -4.13
CA LEU A 171 14.43 -9.75 -3.89
C LEU A 171 14.71 -9.57 -2.40
N LEU A 172 13.69 -9.23 -1.61
CA LEU A 172 13.81 -9.13 -0.15
C LEU A 172 14.32 -10.43 0.48
N ILE A 173 13.77 -11.57 0.07
CA ILE A 173 14.19 -12.89 0.57
C ILE A 173 15.63 -13.19 0.18
N LYS A 174 16.00 -12.99 -1.08
CA LYS A 174 17.38 -13.25 -1.54
C LYS A 174 18.38 -12.38 -0.81
N SER A 175 18.06 -11.10 -0.59
CA SER A 175 18.92 -10.22 0.19
C SER A 175 19.03 -10.63 1.64
N HIS A 176 17.93 -11.05 2.28
CA HIS A 176 17.99 -11.58 3.64
C HIS A 176 18.88 -12.83 3.75
N LEU A 177 18.75 -13.78 2.81
CA LEU A 177 19.58 -14.97 2.76
C LEU A 177 21.06 -14.65 2.51
N SER A 178 21.35 -13.68 1.64
CA SER A 178 22.72 -13.19 1.41
C SER A 178 23.33 -12.62 2.69
N ILE A 179 22.62 -11.75 3.41
CA ILE A 179 23.09 -11.18 4.68
C ILE A 179 23.37 -12.29 5.71
N LYS A 180 22.50 -13.30 5.78
CA LYS A 180 22.68 -14.43 6.71
C LYS A 180 23.89 -15.29 6.35
N SER A 181 24.16 -15.47 5.06
CA SER A 181 25.25 -16.31 4.56
C SER A 181 26.62 -15.66 4.70
N SER A 182 26.72 -14.33 4.73
CA SER A 182 28.01 -13.63 4.77
C SER A 182 28.71 -13.70 6.13
N GLY A 183 28.04 -14.16 7.19
CA GLY A 183 28.65 -14.45 8.50
C GLY A 183 29.18 -13.24 9.27
N THR A 184 29.36 -12.09 8.61
CA THR A 184 29.67 -10.79 9.20
C THR A 184 28.37 -10.09 9.56
N PRO A 185 27.97 -10.03 10.84
CA PRO A 185 26.80 -9.26 11.22
C PRO A 185 27.05 -7.79 10.88
N PRO A 186 26.23 -7.15 10.02
CA PRO A 186 26.30 -5.70 9.88
C PRO A 186 26.11 -5.10 11.28
N MET A 187 27.00 -4.18 11.68
CA MET A 187 27.16 -3.71 13.07
C MET A 187 25.82 -3.29 13.71
N GLY A 188 25.19 -4.20 14.47
CA GLY A 188 24.03 -3.93 15.33
C GLY A 188 22.77 -4.78 15.04
N LYS A 189 22.03 -5.14 16.10
CA LYS A 189 20.76 -5.91 16.02
C LYS A 189 19.62 -5.16 15.27
N SER A 190 19.84 -3.91 14.88
CA SER A 190 18.87 -3.01 14.27
C SER A 190 18.36 -3.47 12.90
N TYR A 191 19.22 -4.07 12.05
CA TYR A 191 18.81 -4.52 10.72
C TYR A 191 17.84 -5.70 10.77
N ILE A 192 17.96 -6.56 11.79
CA ILE A 192 17.10 -7.74 11.97
C ILE A 192 15.66 -7.28 12.23
N THR A 193 15.48 -6.28 13.11
CA THR A 193 14.16 -5.69 13.37
C THR A 193 13.55 -5.10 12.10
N LEU A 194 14.33 -4.37 11.30
CA LEU A 194 13.85 -3.80 10.03
C LEU A 194 13.40 -4.86 9.03
N ILE A 195 14.17 -5.95 8.90
CA ILE A 195 13.84 -7.06 8.01
C ILE A 195 12.52 -7.73 8.44
N TRP A 196 12.34 -8.01 9.73
CA TRP A 196 11.10 -8.60 10.24
C TRP A 196 9.89 -7.69 10.06
N VAL A 197 10.05 -6.38 10.28
CA VAL A 197 9.00 -5.39 10.05
C VAL A 197 8.64 -5.33 8.56
N LEU A 198 9.64 -5.35 7.67
CA LEU A 198 9.43 -5.42 6.22
C LEU A 198 8.70 -6.69 5.80
N TYR A 199 9.07 -7.85 6.34
CA TYR A 199 8.37 -9.11 6.08
C TYR A 199 6.92 -9.08 6.56
N PHE A 200 6.70 -8.58 7.78
CA PHE A 200 5.36 -8.46 8.34
C PHE A 200 4.48 -7.56 7.46
N SER A 201 4.94 -6.35 7.14
CA SER A 201 4.24 -5.44 6.23
C SER A 201 4.00 -6.08 4.86
N SER A 202 5.02 -6.73 4.31
CA SER A 202 4.93 -7.30 2.96
C SER A 202 3.96 -8.46 2.87
N ALA A 203 3.89 -9.32 3.89
CA ALA A 203 2.94 -10.42 3.94
C ALA A 203 1.49 -9.92 3.87
N PHE A 204 1.13 -8.90 4.65
CA PHE A 204 -0.23 -8.35 4.66
C PHE A 204 -0.58 -7.62 3.36
N ILE A 205 0.34 -6.85 2.77
CA ILE A 205 0.11 -6.22 1.46
C ILE A 205 -0.06 -7.29 0.38
N PHE A 206 0.71 -8.39 0.45
CA PHE A 206 0.61 -9.49 -0.50
C PHE A 206 -0.72 -10.23 -0.41
N ILE A 207 -1.21 -10.51 0.81
CA ILE A 207 -2.54 -11.09 1.05
C ILE A 207 -3.62 -10.23 0.36
N ARG A 208 -3.55 -8.91 0.54
CA ARG A 208 -4.46 -7.96 -0.10
C ARG A 208 -4.37 -8.01 -1.63
N CYS A 209 -3.17 -8.07 -2.21
CA CYS A 209 -2.99 -8.16 -3.66
C CYS A 209 -3.68 -9.42 -4.22
N ILE A 210 -3.51 -10.58 -3.57
CA ILE A 210 -4.18 -11.82 -3.98
C ILE A 210 -5.70 -11.68 -3.87
N TYR A 211 -6.20 -11.18 -2.73
CA TYR A 211 -7.63 -10.96 -2.51
C TYR A 211 -8.23 -10.10 -3.63
N ARG A 212 -7.61 -8.96 -3.95
CA ARG A 212 -8.11 -8.05 -5.00
C ARG A 212 -8.14 -8.69 -6.38
N VAL A 213 -7.10 -9.47 -6.75
CA VAL A 213 -7.10 -10.21 -8.01
C VAL A 213 -8.26 -11.21 -8.07
N VAL A 214 -8.48 -11.97 -7.00
CA VAL A 214 -9.56 -12.96 -6.93
C VAL A 214 -10.94 -12.29 -6.94
N GLU A 215 -11.13 -11.22 -6.15
CA GLU A 215 -12.35 -10.41 -6.11
C GLU A 215 -12.74 -9.92 -7.51
N PHE A 216 -11.81 -9.27 -8.21
CA PHE A 216 -12.07 -8.74 -9.56
C PHE A 216 -12.18 -9.82 -10.64
N ALA A 217 -11.54 -10.98 -10.46
CA ALA A 217 -11.69 -12.12 -11.35
C ALA A 217 -13.07 -12.79 -11.24
N GLN A 218 -13.71 -12.77 -10.06
CA GLN A 218 -15.06 -13.33 -9.87
C GLN A 218 -16.17 -12.47 -10.49
N GLY A 219 -15.98 -11.16 -10.61
CA GLY A 219 -16.93 -10.23 -11.23
C GLY A 219 -18.26 -10.02 -10.48
N ASN A 220 -19.23 -9.38 -11.15
CA ASN A 220 -20.48 -8.83 -10.59
C ASN A 220 -21.48 -9.85 -9.96
N GLY A 221 -21.07 -11.11 -9.76
CA GLY A 221 -21.85 -12.15 -9.07
C GLY A 221 -21.04 -12.99 -8.08
N GLY A 222 -19.79 -12.61 -7.80
CA GLY A 222 -18.92 -13.32 -6.87
C GLY A 222 -19.41 -13.22 -5.42
N TYR A 223 -19.34 -14.33 -4.68
CA TYR A 223 -19.66 -14.41 -3.26
C TYR A 223 -18.85 -13.42 -2.39
N LEU A 224 -17.64 -13.08 -2.85
CA LEU A 224 -16.73 -12.12 -2.19
C LEU A 224 -17.18 -10.66 -2.35
N LEU A 225 -17.79 -10.30 -3.49
CA LEU A 225 -18.26 -8.93 -3.75
C LEU A 225 -19.57 -8.63 -3.01
N THR A 226 -20.41 -9.65 -2.80
CA THR A 226 -21.75 -9.52 -2.18
C THR A 226 -21.72 -9.38 -0.66
N HIS A 227 -20.61 -9.75 -0.01
CA HIS A 227 -20.46 -9.68 1.44
C HIS A 227 -19.43 -8.61 1.83
N GLU A 228 -19.94 -7.44 2.22
CA GLU A 228 -19.14 -6.27 2.64
C GLU A 228 -18.08 -6.62 3.72
N ILE A 229 -18.35 -7.62 4.56
CA ILE A 229 -17.43 -8.09 5.61
C ILE A 229 -16.09 -8.55 5.03
N PHE A 230 -16.07 -9.24 3.88
CA PHE A 230 -14.80 -9.68 3.29
C PHE A 230 -13.96 -8.52 2.77
N LEU A 231 -14.58 -7.45 2.26
CA LEU A 231 -13.86 -6.24 1.87
C LEU A 231 -13.16 -5.61 3.08
N TYR A 232 -13.86 -5.47 4.21
CA TYR A 232 -13.22 -4.92 5.41
C TYR A 232 -12.14 -5.86 5.99
N LEU A 233 -12.41 -7.17 6.05
CA LEU A 233 -11.51 -8.13 6.69
C LEU A 233 -10.29 -8.49 5.83
N MET A 234 -10.43 -8.53 4.50
CA MET A 234 -9.40 -9.05 3.58
C MET A 234 -8.77 -7.98 2.69
N ASP A 235 -9.36 -6.79 2.56
CA ASP A 235 -8.72 -5.66 1.88
C ASP A 235 -8.27 -4.59 2.86
N THR A 236 -9.17 -4.14 3.73
CA THR A 236 -8.93 -2.98 4.60
C THR A 236 -8.09 -3.33 5.83
N LEU A 237 -8.35 -4.49 6.46
CA LEU A 237 -7.65 -4.92 7.66
C LEU A 237 -6.17 -5.27 7.40
N PRO A 238 -5.79 -6.01 6.33
CA PRO A 238 -4.39 -6.31 6.07
C PRO A 238 -3.56 -5.04 5.86
N LEU A 239 -4.08 -4.06 5.12
CA LEU A 239 -3.41 -2.79 4.90
C LEU A 239 -3.16 -2.03 6.20
N ILE A 240 -4.14 -1.96 7.11
CA ILE A 240 -3.96 -1.24 8.39
C ILE A 240 -2.90 -1.92 9.26
N LEU A 241 -2.86 -3.26 9.28
CA LEU A 241 -1.86 -4.02 10.02
C LEU A 241 -0.46 -3.80 9.42
N ALA A 242 -0.36 -3.79 8.08
CA ALA A 242 0.88 -3.57 7.35
C ALA A 242 1.52 -2.20 7.64
N ILE A 243 0.72 -1.16 7.86
CA ILE A 243 1.23 0.18 8.14
C ILE A 243 1.41 0.45 9.64
N THR A 244 0.57 -0.14 10.49
CA THR A 244 0.59 0.11 11.93
C THR A 244 1.87 -0.41 12.58
N VAL A 245 2.48 -1.46 12.04
CA VAL A 245 3.78 -1.98 12.50
C VAL A 245 4.90 -0.92 12.46
N TYR A 246 4.82 0.05 11.54
CA TYR A 246 5.81 1.13 11.44
C TYR A 246 5.64 2.23 12.50
N VAL A 247 4.51 2.27 13.22
CA VAL A 247 4.27 3.22 14.31
C VAL A 247 5.22 2.95 15.50
N PRO A 248 5.32 1.73 16.06
CA PRO A 248 6.30 1.42 17.08
C PRO A 248 7.72 1.24 16.51
N PHE A 249 7.85 0.61 15.33
CA PHE A 249 9.14 0.26 14.73
C PHE A 249 9.51 1.19 13.58
N TRP A 250 9.68 2.49 13.89
CA TRP A 250 10.00 3.49 12.87
C TRP A 250 11.39 3.27 12.25
N PRO A 251 11.53 3.09 10.92
CA PRO A 251 12.80 2.65 10.35
C PRO A 251 13.96 3.64 10.51
N ALA A 252 13.67 4.96 10.58
CA ALA A 252 14.73 5.96 10.73
C ALA A 252 15.54 5.77 12.04
N LYS A 253 14.91 5.29 13.11
CA LYS A 253 15.60 5.03 14.39
C LYS A 253 16.69 3.97 14.26
N TYR A 254 16.50 3.01 13.36
CA TYR A 254 17.40 1.88 13.15
C TYR A 254 18.49 2.18 12.11
N LEU A 255 18.29 3.20 11.28
CA LEU A 255 19.20 3.60 10.20
C LEU A 255 20.09 4.81 10.56
N GLU A 256 19.77 5.55 11.63
CA GLU A 256 20.50 6.74 12.08
C GLU A 256 21.90 6.55 12.73
N PRO A 257 22.28 5.40 13.35
CA PRO A 257 23.56 5.32 14.08
C PRO A 257 24.80 5.66 13.24
N HIS A 258 24.85 5.23 11.98
CA HIS A 258 26.01 5.42 11.12
C HIS A 258 26.13 6.80 10.46
N ARG A 259 25.05 7.62 10.42
CA ARG A 259 25.19 8.99 9.88
C ARG A 259 26.03 9.84 10.82
N LYS A 260 25.90 9.66 12.14
CA LYS A 260 26.72 10.38 13.13
C LYS A 260 28.16 9.85 13.12
N GLU A 261 28.35 8.53 13.12
CA GLU A 261 29.66 7.89 13.08
C GLU A 261 30.48 8.24 11.82
N SER A 262 29.85 8.24 10.64
CA SER A 262 30.51 8.63 9.38
C SER A 262 30.83 10.13 9.29
N LEU A 263 29.99 10.99 9.89
CA LEU A 263 30.27 12.43 9.99
C LEU A 263 31.38 12.73 11.01
N GLU A 264 31.44 11.98 12.11
CA GLU A 264 32.51 12.09 13.11
C GLU A 264 33.85 11.58 12.56
N MET A 265 33.88 10.43 11.89
CA MET A 265 35.10 9.93 11.22
C MET A 265 35.60 10.88 10.12
N ASN A 266 34.70 11.42 9.28
CA ASN A 266 35.09 12.38 8.26
C ASN A 266 35.52 13.73 8.88
N GLY A 267 34.95 14.14 10.02
CA GLY A 267 35.38 15.32 10.75
C GLY A 267 36.77 15.17 11.38
N VAL A 268 37.12 13.97 11.84
CA VAL A 268 38.44 13.65 12.42
C VAL A 268 39.53 13.50 11.35
N LEU A 269 39.20 13.04 10.15
CA LEU A 269 40.16 12.93 9.03
C LEU A 269 40.50 14.28 8.36
N HIS A 270 39.75 15.33 8.68
CA HIS A 270 39.93 16.68 8.14
C HIS A 270 40.38 17.71 9.19
N ALA A 271 40.72 17.29 10.41
CA ALA A 271 41.30 18.11 11.48
C ALA A 271 42.77 17.73 11.70
#